data_AF-A0ABD3Q981-F1
#
_entry.id   AF-A0ABD3Q981-F1
#
_cell.length_a   1.000
_cell.length_b   1.000
_cell.length_c   1.000
_cell.angle_alpha   90.00
_cell.angle_beta   90.00
_cell.angle_gamma   90.00
#
_symmetry.space_group_name_H-M   'P 1'
#
loop_
_entity.id
_entity.type
_entity.pdbx_description
1 polymer ?
#
loop_
_entity_poly.entity_id
_entity_poly.type
_entity_poly.pdbx_seq_one_letter_code
_entity_poly.pdbx_strand_id
1 'polypeptide(L)'
;MKKIATSSNDKQPILHPSSQSLMSRIPNYQKSSYADNLSTFHGREIRRVPNANGGMGFVLQLSYSDPSTYSNEGTNDGEAVDPEGWSAEEIASYDGWRGDTFRKWRNAATYEAEGFADFSSRFGKEAYGLNHRFYLHLDNGGKMWLSAEDGCEGTPK
;
A
#
# COMPACT_ATOMS: atom_id res chain seq x y z
N MET A 1 27.64 16.47 -11.95
CA MET A 1 27.54 15.08 -11.44
C MET A 1 27.22 15.13 -9.97
N LYS A 2 25.97 14.84 -9.58
CA LYS A 2 25.56 14.77 -8.16
C LYS A 2 25.75 13.34 -7.67
N LYS A 3 26.35 13.21 -6.48
CA LYS A 3 26.72 11.94 -5.85
C LYS A 3 25.57 10.93 -5.89
N ILE A 4 25.80 9.82 -6.60
CA ILE A 4 25.08 8.57 -6.41
C ILE A 4 25.56 8.03 -5.05
N ALA A 5 24.64 7.64 -4.17
CA ALA A 5 24.97 7.09 -2.86
C ALA A 5 25.90 5.87 -3.03
N THR A 6 27.12 5.96 -2.51
CA THR A 6 28.15 4.91 -2.58
C THR A 6 28.19 4.09 -1.29
N SER A 7 27.05 3.56 -0.86
CA SER A 7 27.00 2.54 0.18
C SER A 7 25.91 1.53 -0.18
N SER A 8 26.31 0.31 -0.46
CA SER A 8 25.46 -0.86 -0.66
C SER A 8 24.67 -1.20 0.63
N ASN A 9 23.66 -0.40 0.94
CA ASN A 9 22.62 -0.79 1.86
C ASN A 9 21.50 -1.39 1.00
N ASP A 10 21.41 -2.73 0.98
CA ASP A 10 20.33 -3.52 0.35
C ASP A 10 18.96 -3.31 1.04
N LYS A 11 18.68 -2.09 1.52
CA LYS A 11 17.54 -1.73 2.36
C LYS A 11 16.84 -0.44 1.90
N GLN A 12 17.09 0.02 0.68
CA GLN A 12 16.39 1.17 0.12
C GLN A 12 15.19 0.70 -0.72
N PRO A 13 14.06 1.43 -0.68
CA PRO A 13 12.97 1.22 -1.61
C PRO A 13 13.43 1.17 -3.06
N ILE A 14 12.90 0.21 -3.81
CA ILE A 14 13.15 0.07 -5.25
C ILE A 14 12.30 1.09 -5.98
N LEU A 15 12.96 1.90 -6.81
CA LEU A 15 12.30 2.83 -7.72
C LEU A 15 12.21 2.21 -9.11
N HIS A 16 11.02 1.75 -9.48
CA HIS A 16 10.75 1.11 -10.76
C HIS A 16 10.84 2.12 -11.93
N PRO A 17 11.34 1.71 -13.12
CA PRO A 17 11.38 2.58 -14.29
C PRO A 17 9.99 2.88 -14.85
N SER A 18 9.88 3.88 -15.72
CA SER A 18 8.58 4.29 -16.32
C SER A 18 7.91 3.25 -17.21
N SER A 19 8.65 2.24 -17.68
CA SER A 19 8.07 1.08 -18.34
C SER A 19 7.20 0.22 -17.41
N GLN A 20 7.35 0.38 -16.09
CA GLN A 20 6.65 -0.34 -15.03
C GLN A 20 5.64 0.56 -14.31
N SER A 21 4.91 1.39 -15.08
CA SER A 21 3.85 2.27 -14.56
C SER A 21 2.60 1.55 -14.01
N LEU A 22 2.60 0.21 -13.99
CA LEU A 22 1.57 -0.62 -13.39
C LEU A 22 2.28 -1.74 -12.64
N MET A 23 1.81 -2.08 -11.45
CA MET A 23 2.44 -3.12 -10.62
C MET A 23 2.50 -4.48 -11.36
N SER A 24 1.48 -4.77 -12.18
CA SER A 24 1.43 -5.98 -13.02
C SER A 24 2.52 -6.08 -14.09
N ARG A 25 3.25 -5.00 -14.36
CA ARG A 25 4.40 -4.97 -15.29
C ARG A 25 5.74 -5.20 -14.58
N ILE A 26 5.75 -5.29 -13.26
CA ILE A 26 6.96 -5.61 -12.50
C ILE A 26 7.34 -7.09 -12.76
N PRO A 27 8.61 -7.40 -13.09
CA PRO A 27 9.05 -8.78 -13.27
C PRO A 27 8.76 -9.64 -12.04
N ASN A 28 8.36 -10.89 -12.27
CA ASN A 28 8.03 -11.87 -11.22
C ASN A 28 6.90 -11.46 -10.26
N TYR A 29 6.09 -10.47 -10.64
CA TYR A 29 4.95 -10.00 -9.86
C TYR A 29 4.01 -11.16 -9.46
N GLN A 30 3.79 -11.31 -8.15
CA GLN A 30 2.89 -12.32 -7.58
C GLN A 30 1.53 -11.72 -7.24
N LYS A 31 0.47 -12.52 -7.48
CA LYS A 31 -0.92 -12.15 -7.19
C LYS A 31 -1.30 -12.40 -5.71
N SER A 32 -0.59 -11.78 -4.78
CA SER A 32 -0.68 -12.13 -3.35
C SER A 32 -0.62 -10.90 -2.46
N SER A 33 -0.99 -11.05 -1.19
CA SER A 33 -0.85 -9.96 -0.21
C SER A 33 0.59 -9.75 0.25
N TYR A 34 1.57 -10.51 -0.25
CA TYR A 34 2.97 -10.34 0.11
C TYR A 34 3.48 -8.93 -0.20
N ALA A 35 4.19 -8.33 0.77
CA ALA A 35 4.91 -7.08 0.64
C ALA A 35 6.22 -7.13 1.44
N ASP A 36 7.29 -6.57 0.89
CA ASP A 36 8.67 -6.65 1.40
C ASP A 36 9.24 -5.36 1.98
N ASN A 37 8.47 -4.26 1.90
CA ASN A 37 8.91 -2.89 2.20
C ASN A 37 10.13 -2.43 1.39
N LEU A 38 10.47 -3.12 0.30
CA LEU A 38 11.53 -2.75 -0.63
C LEU A 38 10.95 -2.49 -2.01
N SER A 39 10.37 -3.52 -2.63
CA SER A 39 9.66 -3.43 -3.92
C SER A 39 8.21 -2.99 -3.74
N THR A 40 7.55 -3.51 -2.70
CA THR A 40 6.13 -3.31 -2.47
C THR A 40 5.84 -3.07 -1.00
N PHE A 41 4.83 -2.25 -0.75
CA PHE A 41 4.42 -1.81 0.59
C PHE A 41 2.96 -2.18 0.81
N HIS A 42 2.59 -2.53 2.04
CA HIS A 42 1.19 -2.49 2.42
C HIS A 42 0.74 -1.05 2.60
N GLY A 43 -0.53 -0.83 2.32
CA GLY A 43 -1.17 0.41 2.70
C GLY A 43 -2.66 0.41 2.41
N ARG A 44 -3.26 1.56 2.61
CA ARG A 44 -4.67 1.79 2.34
C ARG A 44 -4.87 3.08 1.57
N GLU A 45 -5.82 3.00 0.66
CA GLU A 45 -6.55 4.16 0.22
C GLU A 45 -7.65 4.46 1.23
N ILE A 46 -7.65 5.66 1.82
CA ILE A 46 -8.65 6.09 2.80
C ILE A 46 -9.38 7.33 2.26
N ARG A 47 -10.71 7.25 2.17
CA ARG A 47 -11.59 8.31 1.65
C ARG A 47 -12.44 8.92 2.76
N ARG A 48 -13.01 10.10 2.47
CA ARG A 48 -13.81 10.93 3.38
C ARG A 48 -13.06 11.38 4.65
N VAL A 49 -11.75 11.59 4.52
CA VAL A 49 -10.91 12.13 5.58
C VAL A 49 -11.07 13.65 5.63
N PRO A 50 -11.71 14.26 6.66
CA PRO A 50 -12.09 15.67 6.63
C PRO A 50 -10.91 16.64 6.53
N ASN A 51 -9.74 16.23 7.05
CA ASN A 51 -8.53 17.04 7.13
C ASN A 51 -7.43 16.55 6.18
N ALA A 52 -7.79 15.84 5.10
CA ALA A 52 -6.81 15.35 4.13
C ALA A 52 -6.08 16.50 3.42
N ASN A 53 -4.76 16.47 3.48
CA ASN A 53 -3.90 17.36 2.70
C ASN A 53 -3.87 16.88 1.23
N GLY A 54 -4.11 17.78 0.27
CA GLY A 54 -4.10 17.46 -1.17
C GLY A 54 -5.47 17.48 -1.85
N GLY A 55 -6.56 17.63 -1.08
CA GLY A 55 -7.93 17.75 -1.58
C GLY A 55 -8.70 16.42 -1.62
N MET A 56 -9.98 16.49 -2.00
CA MET A 56 -10.88 15.33 -2.23
C MET A 56 -11.14 14.41 -1.03
N GLY A 57 -10.65 14.73 0.18
CA GLY A 57 -10.87 13.93 1.38
C GLY A 57 -10.17 12.57 1.31
N PHE A 58 -8.99 12.50 0.68
CA PHE A 58 -8.29 11.28 0.32
C PHE A 58 -6.89 11.23 0.94
N VAL A 59 -6.51 10.07 1.48
CA VAL A 59 -5.17 9.81 2.04
C VAL A 59 -4.69 8.44 1.61
N LEU A 60 -3.41 8.34 1.23
CA LEU A 60 -2.69 7.08 1.15
C LEU A 60 -1.97 6.86 2.48
N GLN A 61 -2.33 5.79 3.19
CA GLN A 61 -1.67 5.36 4.41
C GLN A 61 -0.76 4.18 4.07
N LEU A 62 0.54 4.29 4.29
CA LEU A 62 1.44 3.14 4.25
C LEU A 62 1.50 2.50 5.63
N SER A 63 1.68 1.19 5.66
CA SER A 63 1.89 0.41 6.88
C SER A 63 3.06 -0.53 6.71
N TYR A 64 3.73 -0.83 7.81
CA TYR A 64 4.86 -1.74 7.80
C TYR A 64 4.39 -3.19 7.70
N SER A 65 4.94 -3.95 6.75
CA SER A 65 4.75 -5.41 6.65
C SER A 65 5.96 -6.17 7.21
N ASP A 66 5.81 -7.45 7.58
CA ASP A 66 6.96 -8.32 7.85
C ASP A 66 6.91 -9.55 6.95
N PRO A 67 7.81 -9.64 5.95
CA PRO A 67 7.90 -10.79 5.03
C PRO A 67 8.07 -12.14 5.71
N SER A 68 8.66 -12.17 6.90
CA SER A 68 8.91 -13.42 7.63
C SER A 68 7.62 -14.05 8.18
N THR A 69 6.51 -13.32 8.18
CA THR A 69 5.19 -13.84 8.59
C THR A 69 4.50 -14.62 7.47
N TYR A 70 4.93 -14.48 6.21
CA TYR A 70 4.36 -15.18 5.07
C TYR A 70 5.00 -16.55 4.88
N SER A 71 4.22 -17.55 4.44
CA SER A 71 4.82 -18.83 4.09
C SER A 71 5.65 -18.74 2.80
N ASN A 72 5.24 -17.90 1.84
CA ASN A 72 5.98 -17.53 0.64
C ASN A 72 5.36 -16.32 -0.09
N GLU A 73 6.06 -15.78 -1.09
CA GLU A 73 5.62 -14.61 -1.87
C GLU A 73 4.31 -14.82 -2.64
N GLY A 74 3.86 -16.06 -2.87
CA GLY A 74 2.65 -16.40 -3.61
C GLY A 74 1.40 -16.58 -2.75
N THR A 75 1.47 -16.27 -1.45
CA THR A 75 0.41 -16.60 -0.48
C THR A 75 -0.25 -15.41 0.19
N ASN A 76 -1.46 -15.65 0.70
CA ASN A 76 -2.26 -14.70 1.45
C ASN A 76 -2.38 -15.11 2.92
N ASP A 77 -1.25 -15.41 3.58
CA ASP A 77 -1.21 -16.04 4.91
C ASP A 77 -0.31 -15.33 5.94
N GLY A 78 0.16 -14.11 5.64
CA GLY A 78 0.96 -13.30 6.55
C GLY A 78 0.17 -12.69 7.73
N GLU A 79 0.89 -12.00 8.62
CA GLU A 79 0.32 -11.39 9.82
C GLU A 79 0.67 -9.90 9.93
N ALA A 80 -0.21 -9.16 10.59
CA ALA A 80 0.01 -7.75 10.90
C ALA A 80 1.09 -7.60 11.99
N VAL A 81 2.19 -6.93 11.68
CA VAL A 81 3.20 -6.53 12.68
C VAL A 81 3.07 -5.07 13.12
N ASP A 82 2.36 -4.28 12.32
CA ASP A 82 2.00 -2.90 12.59
C ASP A 82 0.57 -2.87 13.16
N PRO A 83 0.32 -2.27 14.35
CA PRO A 83 -1.04 -2.10 14.89
C PRO A 83 -1.99 -1.36 13.95
N GLU A 84 -1.45 -0.56 13.03
CA GLU A 84 -2.15 0.18 12.00
C GLU A 84 -2.05 -0.51 10.62
N GLY A 85 -1.40 -1.67 10.56
CA GLY A 85 -1.20 -2.47 9.35
C GLY A 85 -2.42 -3.25 8.93
N TRP A 86 -2.30 -3.96 7.81
CA TRP A 86 -3.40 -4.78 7.28
C TRP A 86 -3.87 -5.79 8.31
N SER A 87 -5.18 -5.86 8.55
CA SER A 87 -5.76 -6.90 9.40
C SER A 87 -5.57 -8.29 8.79
N ALA A 88 -5.69 -9.33 9.62
CA ALA A 88 -5.66 -10.70 9.12
C ALA A 88 -6.77 -10.94 8.07
N GLU A 89 -7.93 -10.30 8.25
CA GLU A 89 -9.02 -10.31 7.28
C GLU A 89 -8.62 -9.63 5.98
N GLU A 90 -7.93 -8.48 6.02
CA GLU A 90 -7.41 -7.81 4.82
C GLU A 90 -6.41 -8.68 4.06
N ILE A 91 -5.46 -9.31 4.76
CA ILE A 91 -4.45 -10.19 4.18
C ILE A 91 -5.10 -11.44 3.55
N ALA A 92 -5.97 -12.14 4.28
CA ALA A 92 -6.58 -13.39 3.83
C ALA A 92 -7.56 -13.17 2.67
N SER A 93 -8.30 -12.07 2.70
CA SER A 93 -9.28 -11.70 1.67
C SER A 93 -8.67 -10.96 0.49
N TYR A 94 -7.37 -10.66 0.52
CA TYR A 94 -6.72 -9.84 -0.49
C TYR A 94 -6.86 -10.47 -1.87
N ASP A 95 -7.65 -9.80 -2.72
CA ASP A 95 -7.83 -10.21 -4.10
C ASP A 95 -7.20 -9.26 -5.11
N GLY A 96 -6.60 -8.13 -4.65
CA GLY A 96 -5.63 -7.20 -5.28
C GLY A 96 -5.71 -6.85 -6.78
N TRP A 97 -6.75 -7.33 -7.45
CA TRP A 97 -6.82 -7.54 -8.89
C TRP A 97 -8.23 -7.32 -9.39
N ARG A 98 -9.23 -7.48 -8.51
CA ARG A 98 -10.61 -7.23 -8.84
C ARG A 98 -10.84 -5.73 -8.75
N GLY A 99 -11.62 -5.20 -9.69
CA GLY A 99 -11.97 -3.79 -9.66
C GLY A 99 -12.58 -3.41 -8.31
N ASP A 100 -12.31 -2.20 -7.83
CA ASP A 100 -12.65 -1.69 -6.50
C ASP A 100 -14.10 -1.96 -6.09
N THR A 101 -15.01 -1.99 -7.07
CA THR A 101 -16.44 -2.26 -6.87
C THR A 101 -16.75 -3.66 -6.36
N PHE A 102 -15.81 -4.59 -6.50
CA PHE A 102 -15.94 -5.97 -6.04
C PHE A 102 -15.14 -6.28 -4.78
N ARG A 103 -14.28 -5.35 -4.34
CA ARG A 103 -13.47 -5.50 -3.15
C ARG A 103 -14.21 -4.99 -1.92
N LYS A 104 -13.88 -5.52 -0.74
CA LYS A 104 -14.49 -5.11 0.53
C LYS A 104 -13.88 -3.78 0.97
N TRP A 105 -14.62 -2.69 0.73
CA TRP A 105 -14.36 -1.43 1.41
C TRP A 105 -14.77 -1.56 2.88
N ARG A 106 -13.86 -1.17 3.78
CA ARG A 106 -14.07 -1.23 5.23
C ARG A 106 -14.35 0.17 5.75
N ASN A 107 -15.39 0.31 6.56
CA ASN A 107 -15.66 1.56 7.26
C ASN A 107 -14.87 1.62 8.58
N ALA A 108 -14.89 2.78 9.23
CA ALA A 108 -14.20 2.99 10.50
C ALA A 108 -14.53 1.94 11.58
N ALA A 109 -15.81 1.59 11.74
CA ALA A 109 -16.22 0.58 12.73
C ALA A 109 -15.67 -0.82 12.42
N THR A 110 -15.54 -1.16 11.13
CA THR A 110 -14.95 -2.44 10.70
C THR A 110 -13.45 -2.45 11.01
N TYR A 111 -12.74 -1.36 10.72
CA TYR A 111 -11.31 -1.26 11.02
C TYR A 111 -11.00 -1.38 12.52
N GLU A 112 -11.78 -0.72 13.37
CA GLU A 112 -11.62 -0.81 14.82
C GLU A 112 -11.91 -2.22 15.34
N ALA A 113 -12.91 -2.91 14.78
CA ALA A 113 -13.22 -4.30 15.14
C ALA A 113 -12.14 -5.29 14.67
N GLU A 114 -11.47 -5.00 13.54
CA GLU A 114 -10.38 -5.81 12.98
C GLU A 114 -9.00 -5.43 13.57
N GLY A 115 -8.95 -4.56 14.59
CA GLY A 115 -7.74 -4.30 15.41
C GLY A 115 -7.12 -2.92 15.27
N PHE A 116 -7.55 -2.09 14.32
CA PHE A 116 -7.07 -0.71 14.16
C PHE A 116 -7.84 0.24 15.08
N ALA A 117 -7.56 0.15 16.38
CA ALA A 117 -8.40 0.63 17.48
C ALA A 117 -8.75 2.14 17.44
N ASP A 118 -7.94 2.99 16.82
CA ASP A 118 -8.12 4.44 16.82
C ASP A 118 -8.44 5.03 15.43
N PHE A 119 -8.82 4.18 14.47
CA PHE A 119 -9.07 4.58 13.08
C PHE A 119 -10.06 5.75 12.97
N SER A 120 -11.21 5.70 13.65
CA SER A 120 -12.23 6.75 13.53
C SER A 120 -11.75 8.09 14.11
N SER A 121 -10.89 8.04 15.12
CA SER A 121 -10.32 9.24 15.75
C SER A 121 -9.28 9.91 14.85
N ARG A 122 -8.55 9.13 14.04
CA ARG A 122 -7.47 9.62 13.15
C ARG A 122 -7.99 10.06 11.79
N PHE A 123 -8.86 9.27 11.19
CA PHE A 123 -9.33 9.49 9.81
C PHE A 123 -10.75 10.07 9.74
N GLY A 124 -11.53 9.94 10.81
CA GLY A 124 -12.93 10.38 10.88
C GLY A 124 -13.92 9.22 10.86
N LYS A 125 -15.09 9.42 11.47
CA LYS A 125 -16.13 8.39 11.64
C LYS A 125 -16.75 7.93 10.31
N GLU A 126 -16.82 8.82 9.33
CA GLU A 126 -17.33 8.54 7.99
C GLU A 126 -16.25 8.04 7.03
N ALA A 127 -15.01 7.93 7.51
CA ALA A 127 -13.91 7.43 6.70
C ALA A 127 -14.07 5.94 6.43
N TYR A 128 -13.67 5.57 5.24
CA TYR A 128 -13.65 4.18 4.79
C TYR A 128 -12.45 3.97 3.89
N GLY A 129 -11.96 2.75 3.83
CA GLY A 129 -10.74 2.43 3.13
C GLY A 129 -10.77 1.11 2.40
N LEU A 130 -9.78 0.98 1.54
CA LEU A 130 -9.49 -0.22 0.77
C LEU A 130 -8.00 -0.50 0.89
N ASN A 131 -7.63 -1.77 1.09
CA ASN A 131 -6.24 -2.18 1.17
C ASN A 131 -5.65 -2.39 -0.24
N HIS A 132 -4.51 -1.74 -0.51
CA HIS A 132 -3.75 -1.86 -1.77
C HIS A 132 -2.28 -2.12 -1.47
N ARG A 133 -1.62 -2.93 -2.29
CA ARG A 133 -0.17 -2.85 -2.33
C ARG A 133 0.23 -1.57 -3.05
N PHE A 134 1.27 -0.93 -2.53
CA PHE A 134 1.88 0.26 -3.12
C PHE A 134 3.28 -0.06 -3.62
N TYR A 135 3.76 0.73 -4.57
CA TYR A 135 5.11 0.65 -5.12
C TYR A 135 5.56 2.02 -5.61
N LEU A 136 6.88 2.19 -5.78
CA LEU A 136 7.45 3.42 -6.31
C LEU A 136 7.85 3.24 -7.77
N HIS A 137 7.47 4.18 -8.64
CA HIS A 137 7.98 4.20 -10.02
C HIS A 137 8.28 5.62 -10.50
N LEU A 138 9.02 5.70 -11.61
CA LEU A 138 9.22 6.92 -12.39
C LEU A 138 8.13 7.08 -13.45
N ASP A 139 7.76 8.31 -13.78
CA ASP A 139 7.06 8.60 -15.03
C ASP A 139 8.04 8.87 -16.19
N ASN A 140 7.51 9.08 -17.41
CA ASN A 140 8.33 9.39 -18.58
C ASN A 140 9.09 10.72 -18.49
N GLY A 141 8.73 11.60 -17.54
CA GLY A 141 9.43 12.84 -17.22
C GLY A 141 10.48 12.69 -16.12
N GLY A 142 10.68 11.48 -15.58
CA GLY A 142 11.62 11.21 -14.49
C GLY A 142 11.12 11.66 -13.11
N LYS A 143 9.81 11.88 -12.92
CA LYS A 143 9.24 12.17 -11.60
C LYS A 143 8.87 10.88 -10.90
N MET A 144 9.06 10.87 -9.59
CA MET A 144 8.72 9.74 -8.72
C MET A 144 7.24 9.78 -8.32
N TRP A 145 6.62 8.61 -8.33
CA TRP A 145 5.25 8.36 -7.92
C TRP A 145 5.20 7.21 -6.92
N LEU A 146 4.36 7.37 -5.89
CA LEU A 146 3.87 6.28 -5.06
C LEU A 146 2.51 5.88 -5.61
N SER A 147 2.40 4.66 -6.09
CA SER A 147 1.22 4.21 -6.81
C SER A 147 0.63 3.00 -6.12
N ALA A 148 -0.69 3.00 -5.96
CA ALA A 148 -1.44 1.80 -5.66
C ALA A 148 -1.36 0.83 -6.85
N GLU A 149 -1.54 -0.46 -6.58
CA GLU A 149 -1.47 -1.55 -7.56
C GLU A 149 -2.37 -1.39 -8.79
N ASP A 150 -3.48 -0.67 -8.65
CA ASP A 150 -4.48 -0.36 -9.69
C ASP A 150 -4.19 0.95 -10.45
N GLY A 151 -3.13 1.66 -10.07
CA GLY A 151 -2.67 2.88 -10.75
C GLY A 151 -3.19 4.18 -10.15
N CYS A 152 -3.80 4.18 -8.95
CA CYS A 152 -4.01 5.42 -8.20
C CYS A 152 -2.65 5.97 -7.71
N GLU A 153 -2.26 7.16 -8.17
CA GLU A 153 -0.93 7.72 -7.92
C GLU A 153 -0.96 8.93 -6.96
N GLY A 154 0.05 9.00 -6.09
CA GLY A 154 0.36 10.17 -5.27
C GLY A 154 1.84 10.53 -5.40
N THR A 155 2.17 11.81 -5.35
CA THR A 155 3.58 12.23 -5.28
C THR A 155 4.05 12.20 -3.82
N PRO A 156 5.08 11.42 -3.46
CA PRO A 156 5.71 11.54 -2.15
C PRO A 156 6.23 12.97 -1.99
N LYS A 157 5.85 13.64 -0.90
CA LYS A 157 6.34 14.99 -0.56
C LYS A 157 7.42 14.92 0.50
#